data_AF-A0A946DCS6-F1
#
_entry.id   AF-A0A946DCS6-F1
#
_cell.length_a   1.000
_cell.length_b   1.000
_cell.length_c   1.000
_cell.angle_alpha   90.00
_cell.angle_beta   90.00
_cell.angle_gamma   90.00
#
_symmetry.space_group_name_H-M   'P 1'
#
loop_
_entity.id
_entity.type
_entity.pdbx_description
1 polymer ?
#
loop_
_entity_poly.entity_id
_entity_poly.type
_entity_poly.pdbx_seq_one_letter_code
_entity_poly.pdbx_strand_id
1 'polypeptide(L)'
;MFDILFSFSFVWITVLTIILATAIAYFCIFLHQQFLYISAAEWLAEHIYCPTLRVLLLMFMAFLLFPLMIENTGYSQLFQLFFQPDFLINMVNILFLSSLIFSFITILNQSVTAMPILSCIATGLFYQHQIAIPAQVEFSWIPTGSAFGKIVVWMILTYMLSRWLSETISEWIDLRFMVTESKNLVTDISYLVLQMPVILAYGQSLAIQATTT
;
A
#
# COMPACT_ATOMS: atom_id res chain seq x y z
N MET A 1 -6.08 -13.96 12.18
CA MET A 1 -6.09 -13.35 10.81
C MET A 1 -7.50 -13.31 10.24
N PHE A 2 -8.22 -14.44 10.16
CA PHE A 2 -9.61 -14.45 9.69
C PHE A 2 -10.54 -13.55 10.53
N ASP A 3 -10.38 -13.53 11.86
CA ASP A 3 -11.21 -12.67 12.73
C ASP A 3 -11.01 -11.17 12.42
N ILE A 4 -9.81 -10.75 12.02
CA ILE A 4 -9.53 -9.37 11.61
C ILE A 4 -10.16 -9.09 10.25
N LEU A 5 -10.05 -10.01 9.29
CA LEU A 5 -10.62 -9.85 7.94
C LEU A 5 -12.15 -9.70 7.95
N PHE A 6 -12.84 -10.33 8.91
CA PHE A 6 -14.30 -10.21 9.07
C PHE A 6 -14.72 -9.13 10.09
N SER A 7 -13.76 -8.38 10.65
CA SER A 7 -14.08 -7.31 11.58
C SER A 7 -14.72 -6.12 10.85
N PHE A 8 -15.67 -5.44 11.51
CA PHE A 8 -16.31 -4.24 10.96
C PHE A 8 -15.30 -3.13 10.65
N SER A 9 -14.27 -2.99 11.50
CA SER A 9 -13.17 -2.05 11.30
C SER A 9 -12.41 -2.32 9.99
N PHE A 10 -12.10 -3.58 9.70
CA PHE A 10 -11.42 -3.95 8.46
C PHE A 10 -12.28 -3.63 7.24
N VAL A 11 -13.57 -3.99 7.26
CA VAL A 11 -14.51 -3.68 6.17
C VAL A 11 -14.55 -2.17 5.90
N TRP A 12 -14.64 -1.35 6.96
CA TRP A 12 -14.66 0.11 6.81
C TRP A 12 -13.35 0.65 6.22
N ILE A 13 -12.20 0.14 6.67
CA ILE A 13 -10.88 0.52 6.12
C ILE A 13 -10.78 0.12 4.64
N THR A 14 -11.28 -1.07 4.27
CA THR A 14 -11.33 -1.52 2.87
C THR A 14 -12.17 -0.58 2.02
N VAL A 15 -13.39 -0.25 2.45
CA VAL A 15 -14.28 0.68 1.73
C VAL A 15 -13.63 2.06 1.58
N LEU A 16 -13.08 2.60 2.66
CA LEU A 16 -12.41 3.91 2.64
C LEU A 16 -11.22 3.91 1.67
N THR A 17 -10.42 2.84 1.68
CA THR A 17 -9.27 2.71 0.78
C THR A 17 -9.69 2.57 -0.67
N ILE A 18 -10.77 1.84 -0.97
CA ILE A 18 -11.34 1.76 -2.33
C ILE A 18 -11.75 3.16 -2.81
N ILE A 19 -12.45 3.92 -1.97
CA ILE A 19 -12.90 5.29 -2.32
C ILE A 19 -11.71 6.19 -2.62
N LEU A 20 -10.70 6.20 -1.73
CA LEU A 20 -9.50 7.01 -1.91
C LEU A 20 -8.66 6.58 -3.11
N ALA A 21 -8.50 5.27 -3.32
CA ALA A 21 -7.80 4.73 -4.48
C ALA A 21 -8.49 5.17 -5.79
N THR A 22 -9.83 5.11 -5.82
CA THR A 22 -10.61 5.55 -6.98
C THR A 22 -10.46 7.05 -7.21
N ALA A 23 -10.51 7.87 -6.14
CA ALA A 23 -10.34 9.31 -6.23
C ALA A 23 -8.95 9.69 -6.74
N ILE A 24 -7.89 9.04 -6.24
CA ILE A 24 -6.51 9.25 -6.70
C ILE A 24 -6.33 8.81 -8.15
N ALA A 25 -6.89 7.67 -8.53
CA ALA A 25 -6.81 7.19 -9.91
C ALA A 25 -7.49 8.17 -10.88
N TYR A 26 -8.67 8.68 -10.53
CA TYR A 26 -9.37 9.69 -11.32
C TYR A 26 -8.57 11.00 -11.40
N PHE A 27 -7.98 11.44 -10.28
CA PHE A 27 -7.14 12.64 -10.25
C PHE A 27 -5.89 12.49 -11.13
N CYS A 28 -5.26 11.30 -11.14
CA CYS A 28 -4.13 11.00 -12.01
C CYS A 28 -4.50 11.05 -13.50
N ILE A 29 -5.64 10.48 -13.88
CA ILE A 29 -6.15 10.58 -15.26
C ILE A 29 -6.41 12.04 -15.62
N PHE A 30 -7.06 12.78 -14.72
CA PHE A 30 -7.34 14.20 -14.94
C PHE A 30 -6.04 15.00 -15.14
N LEU A 31 -5.02 14.81 -14.29
CA LEU A 31 -3.72 15.46 -14.45
C LEU A 31 -3.06 15.11 -15.78
N HIS A 32 -3.09 13.83 -16.17
CA HIS A 32 -2.52 13.40 -17.44
C HIS A 32 -3.21 14.12 -18.61
N GLN A 33 -4.55 14.15 -18.63
CA GLN A 33 -5.33 14.86 -19.65
C GLN A 33 -5.03 16.37 -19.73
N GLN A 34 -4.82 17.03 -18.58
CA GLN A 34 -4.48 18.46 -18.55
C GLN A 34 -3.06 18.73 -19.08
N PHE A 35 -2.14 17.77 -18.97
CA PHE A 35 -0.73 17.94 -19.31
C PHE A 35 -0.30 17.27 -20.61
N LEU A 36 -1.20 16.62 -21.34
CA LEU A 36 -0.95 15.97 -22.64
C LEU A 36 -0.16 16.82 -23.65
N TYR A 37 -0.25 18.15 -23.57
CA TYR A 37 0.41 19.06 -24.51
C TYR A 37 1.74 19.63 -24.00
N ILE A 38 2.15 19.32 -22.77
CA ILE A 38 3.38 19.80 -22.15
C ILE A 38 4.19 18.58 -21.68
N SER A 39 5.12 18.11 -22.52
CA SER A 39 5.90 16.89 -22.28
C SER A 39 6.59 16.85 -20.91
N ALA A 40 7.11 17.99 -20.44
CA ALA A 40 7.71 18.09 -19.12
C ALA A 40 6.69 17.91 -17.98
N ALA A 41 5.46 18.43 -18.13
CA ALA A 41 4.42 18.32 -17.13
C ALA A 41 3.79 16.92 -17.12
N GLU A 42 3.62 16.31 -18.28
CA GLU A 42 3.23 14.90 -18.43
C GLU A 42 4.22 13.97 -17.73
N TRP A 43 5.52 14.16 -17.99
CA TRP A 43 6.58 13.40 -17.35
C TRP A 43 6.56 13.54 -15.83
N LEU A 44 6.39 14.77 -15.31
CA LEU A 44 6.28 15.04 -13.87
C LEU A 44 5.03 14.38 -13.25
N ALA A 45 3.89 14.40 -13.94
CA ALA A 45 2.66 13.77 -13.48
C ALA A 45 2.83 12.25 -13.34
N GLU A 46 3.39 11.61 -14.35
CA GLU A 46 3.57 10.17 -14.40
C GLU A 46 4.64 9.67 -13.43
N HIS A 47 5.77 10.38 -13.31
CA HIS A 47 6.94 9.89 -12.57
C HIS A 47 7.07 10.44 -11.15
N ILE A 48 6.39 11.55 -10.82
CA ILE A 48 6.48 12.18 -9.50
C ILE A 48 5.12 12.26 -8.82
N TYR A 49 4.15 12.97 -9.38
CA TYR A 49 2.90 13.26 -8.67
C TYR A 49 2.06 12.00 -8.41
N CYS A 50 1.80 11.19 -9.44
CA CYS A 50 1.01 9.98 -9.29
C CYS A 50 1.67 8.93 -8.40
N PRO A 51 2.98 8.63 -8.54
CA PRO A 51 3.69 7.75 -7.62
C PRO A 51 3.66 8.27 -6.18
N THR A 52 3.83 9.57 -5.95
CA THR A 52 3.74 10.17 -4.62
C THR A 52 2.37 9.95 -3.99
N LEU A 53 1.29 10.19 -4.74
CA LEU A 53 -0.08 9.94 -4.25
C LEU A 53 -0.30 8.46 -3.90
N ARG A 54 0.22 7.52 -4.70
CA ARG A 54 0.16 6.08 -4.40
C ARG A 54 0.90 5.74 -3.11
N VAL A 55 2.11 6.29 -2.93
CA VAL A 55 2.89 6.11 -1.70
C VAL A 55 2.15 6.67 -0.49
N LEU A 56 1.56 7.87 -0.59
CA LEU A 56 0.77 8.46 0.48
C LEU A 56 -0.46 7.61 0.83
N LEU A 57 -1.15 7.07 -0.17
CA LEU A 57 -2.28 6.17 0.07
C LEU A 57 -1.84 4.86 0.74
N LEU A 58 -0.68 4.31 0.36
CA LEU A 58 -0.12 3.12 0.97
C LEU A 58 0.31 3.38 2.42
N MET A 59 0.95 4.54 2.70
CA MET A 59 1.24 4.99 4.07
C MET A 59 -0.04 5.11 4.89
N PHE A 60 -1.08 5.70 4.32
CA PHE A 60 -2.38 5.86 4.98
C PHE A 60 -3.05 4.51 5.24
N MET A 61 -2.99 3.58 4.29
CA MET A 61 -3.49 2.21 4.46
C MET A 61 -2.74 1.47 5.58
N ALA A 62 -1.41 1.54 5.60
CA ALA A 62 -0.60 0.96 6.66
C ALA A 62 -0.94 1.56 8.02
N PHE A 63 -1.12 2.89 8.11
CA PHE A 63 -1.58 3.59 9.31
C PHE A 63 -2.94 3.10 9.79
N LEU A 64 -3.92 2.98 8.89
CA LEU A 64 -5.26 2.53 9.23
C LEU A 64 -5.28 1.10 9.75
N LEU A 65 -4.49 0.21 9.13
CA LEU A 65 -4.44 -1.20 9.50
C LEU A 65 -3.59 -1.45 10.74
N PHE A 66 -2.65 -0.57 11.09
CA PHE A 66 -1.65 -0.83 12.14
C PHE A 66 -2.25 -1.23 13.50
N PRO A 67 -3.29 -0.55 14.03
CA PRO A 67 -3.93 -0.95 15.28
C PRO A 67 -4.62 -2.31 15.25
N LEU A 68 -4.95 -2.83 14.05
CA LEU A 68 -5.52 -4.17 13.89
C LEU A 68 -4.45 -5.27 13.96
N MET A 69 -3.17 -4.91 13.78
CA MET A 69 -2.06 -5.86 13.78
C MET A 69 -1.42 -6.01 15.16
N ILE A 70 -1.45 -4.96 15.98
CA ILE A 70 -0.70 -4.91 17.24
C ILE A 70 -1.62 -4.47 18.37
N GLU A 71 -1.82 -5.38 19.31
CA GLU A 71 -2.63 -5.14 20.50
C GLU A 71 -2.06 -3.96 21.33
N ASN A 72 -2.94 -3.17 21.94
CA ASN A 72 -2.63 -1.97 22.74
C ASN A 72 -2.04 -0.77 21.99
N THR A 73 -1.92 -0.82 20.65
CA THR A 73 -1.57 0.37 19.86
C THR A 73 -2.84 1.12 19.44
N GLY A 74 -2.94 2.40 19.80
CA GLY A 74 -4.08 3.25 19.47
C GLY A 74 -3.80 4.23 18.34
N TYR A 75 -4.83 4.63 17.59
CA TYR A 75 -4.68 5.67 16.55
C TYR A 75 -4.09 6.98 17.09
N SER A 76 -4.36 7.34 18.35
CA SER A 76 -3.80 8.55 18.98
C SER A 76 -2.26 8.53 19.03
N GLN A 77 -1.66 7.41 19.42
CA GLN A 77 -0.19 7.26 19.47
C GLN A 77 0.42 7.28 18.06
N LEU A 78 -0.27 6.67 17.09
CA LEU A 78 0.17 6.73 15.70
C LEU A 78 0.09 8.14 15.13
N PHE A 79 -0.97 8.90 15.45
CA PHE A 79 -1.10 10.29 15.03
C PHE A 79 0.02 11.17 15.61
N GLN A 80 0.44 10.94 16.86
CA GLN A 80 1.57 11.65 17.46
C GLN A 80 2.87 11.48 16.66
N LEU A 81 3.06 10.32 16.02
CA LEU A 81 4.20 10.06 15.15
C LEU A 81 4.20 10.95 13.90
N PHE A 82 3.03 11.19 13.32
CA PHE A 82 2.90 12.08 12.16
C PHE A 82 3.12 13.56 12.49
N PHE A 83 2.97 13.94 13.76
CA PHE A 83 3.34 15.28 14.21
C PHE A 83 4.86 15.45 14.42
N GLN A 84 5.65 14.38 14.32
CA GLN A 84 7.10 14.47 14.27
C GLN A 84 7.52 14.72 12.81
N PRO A 85 7.99 15.95 12.47
CA PRO A 85 8.27 16.31 11.08
C PRO A 85 9.33 15.39 10.44
N ASP A 86 10.33 14.99 11.22
CA ASP A 86 11.39 14.10 10.77
C ASP A 86 10.85 12.72 10.36
N PHE A 87 9.88 12.18 11.10
CA PHE A 87 9.30 10.87 10.79
C PHE A 87 8.55 10.90 9.45
N LEU A 88 7.64 11.86 9.27
CA LEU A 88 6.81 11.94 8.06
C LEU A 88 7.68 12.17 6.82
N ILE A 89 8.64 13.08 6.89
CA ILE A 89 9.56 13.37 5.80
C ILE A 89 10.39 12.13 5.46
N ASN A 90 10.97 11.47 6.47
CA ASN A 90 11.77 10.27 6.24
C ASN A 90 10.95 9.12 5.67
N MET A 91 9.72 8.91 6.16
CA MET A 91 8.84 7.84 5.68
C MET A 91 8.46 8.05 4.21
N VAL A 92 8.06 9.27 3.84
CA VAL A 92 7.76 9.63 2.46
C VAL A 92 9.00 9.46 1.59
N ASN A 93 10.16 9.97 2.02
CA ASN A 93 11.41 9.88 1.27
C ASN A 93 11.85 8.42 1.06
N ILE A 94 11.79 7.58 2.09
CA ILE A 94 12.17 6.17 2.00
C ILE A 94 11.25 5.44 1.03
N LEU A 95 9.94 5.61 1.16
CA LEU A 95 8.99 4.91 0.30
C LEU A 95 9.03 5.41 -1.14
N PHE A 96 9.15 6.71 -1.35
CA PHE A 96 9.29 7.29 -2.68
C PHE A 96 10.59 6.85 -3.35
N LEU A 97 11.73 6.96 -2.65
CA LEU A 97 13.02 6.50 -3.16
C LEU A 97 13.02 5.00 -3.43
N SER A 98 12.40 4.19 -2.56
CA SER A 98 12.25 2.75 -2.77
C SER A 98 11.44 2.47 -4.03
N SER A 99 10.34 3.19 -4.24
CA SER A 99 9.52 3.05 -5.45
C SER A 99 10.30 3.40 -6.73
N LEU A 100 11.16 4.42 -6.67
CA LEU A 100 12.06 4.78 -7.77
C LEU A 100 13.13 3.71 -8.00
N ILE A 101 13.75 3.18 -6.95
CA ILE A 101 14.75 2.11 -7.08
C ILE A 101 14.11 0.86 -7.70
N PHE A 102 12.87 0.54 -7.31
CA PHE A 102 12.17 -0.65 -7.80
C PHE A 102 11.87 -0.57 -9.30
N SER A 103 11.67 0.61 -9.87
CA SER A 103 11.47 0.75 -11.33
C SER A 103 12.71 0.35 -12.14
N PHE A 104 13.92 0.45 -11.56
CA PHE A 104 15.16 0.00 -12.20
C PHE A 104 15.42 -1.51 -12.03
N ILE A 105 14.68 -2.20 -11.17
CA ILE A 105 14.85 -3.64 -10.92
C ILE A 105 13.77 -4.40 -11.69
N THR A 106 14.17 -5.21 -12.67
CA THR A 106 13.24 -5.88 -13.61
C THR A 106 12.11 -6.65 -12.93
N ILE A 107 12.41 -7.35 -11.82
CA ILE A 107 11.42 -8.13 -11.07
C ILE A 107 10.51 -7.20 -10.25
N LEU A 108 11.03 -6.09 -9.73
CA LEU A 108 10.28 -5.19 -8.85
C LEU A 108 9.56 -4.05 -9.58
N ASN A 109 9.82 -3.86 -10.87
CA ASN A 109 9.15 -2.84 -11.68
C ASN A 109 7.64 -3.10 -11.83
N GLN A 110 7.16 -4.31 -11.52
CA GLN A 110 5.74 -4.63 -11.59
C GLN A 110 5.00 -4.17 -10.33
N SER A 111 3.84 -3.53 -10.48
CA SER A 111 3.00 -3.10 -9.34
C SER A 111 2.65 -4.25 -8.38
N VAL A 112 2.50 -5.47 -8.92
CA VAL A 112 2.23 -6.72 -8.18
C VAL A 112 3.29 -7.01 -7.12
N THR A 113 4.55 -6.65 -7.41
CA THR A 113 5.71 -6.96 -6.58
C THR A 113 6.20 -5.73 -5.80
N ALA A 114 6.20 -4.55 -6.42
CA ALA A 114 6.60 -3.30 -5.77
C ALA A 114 5.69 -2.97 -4.58
N MET A 115 4.37 -2.98 -4.80
CA MET A 115 3.39 -2.56 -3.79
C MET A 115 3.43 -3.39 -2.51
N PRO A 116 3.50 -4.74 -2.54
CA PRO A 116 3.62 -5.54 -1.32
C PRO A 116 4.92 -5.25 -0.56
N ILE A 117 6.03 -5.02 -1.26
CA ILE A 117 7.31 -4.70 -0.60
C ILE A 117 7.27 -3.31 0.02
N LEU A 118 6.78 -2.30 -0.70
CA LEU A 118 6.57 -0.95 -0.16
C LEU A 118 5.63 -0.97 1.04
N SER A 119 4.60 -1.82 1.00
CA SER A 119 3.68 -2.06 2.10
C SER A 119 4.40 -2.62 3.33
N CYS A 120 5.26 -3.63 3.15
CA CYS A 120 6.10 -4.16 4.23
C CYS A 120 7.04 -3.09 4.80
N ILE A 121 7.67 -2.28 3.93
CA ILE A 121 8.56 -1.19 4.37
C ILE A 121 7.78 -0.17 5.21
N ALA A 122 6.60 0.26 4.75
CA ALA A 122 5.76 1.22 5.48
C ALA A 122 5.36 0.68 6.86
N THR A 123 4.86 -0.56 6.92
CA THR A 123 4.49 -1.21 8.18
C THR A 123 5.71 -1.40 9.09
N GLY A 124 6.86 -1.77 8.54
CA GLY A 124 8.11 -1.92 9.27
C GLY A 124 8.59 -0.60 9.88
N LEU A 125 8.48 0.51 9.15
CA LEU A 125 8.81 1.85 9.66
C LEU A 125 7.89 2.27 10.81
N PHE A 126 6.58 2.03 10.70
CA PHE A 126 5.65 2.27 11.81
C PHE A 126 6.01 1.44 13.03
N TYR A 127 6.27 0.14 12.82
CA TYR A 127 6.65 -0.78 13.90
C TYR A 127 7.93 -0.34 14.59
N GLN A 128 8.96 0.00 13.81
CA GLN A 128 10.25 0.42 14.32
C GLN A 128 10.12 1.64 15.23
N HIS A 129 9.37 2.66 14.81
CA HIS A 129 9.25 3.91 15.56
C HIS A 129 8.29 3.83 16.75
N GLN A 130 7.23 3.03 16.65
CA GLN A 130 6.23 2.91 17.72
C GLN A 130 6.62 1.90 18.79
N ILE A 131 7.35 0.85 18.42
CA ILE A 131 7.56 -0.31 19.30
C ILE A 131 9.04 -0.56 19.49
N ALA A 132 9.80 -0.80 18.41
CA ALA A 132 11.18 -1.26 18.56
C ALA A 132 12.09 -0.21 19.21
N ILE A 133 12.02 1.05 18.78
CA ILE A 133 12.85 2.14 19.32
C ILE A 133 12.46 2.43 20.79
N PRO A 134 11.18 2.64 21.15
CA PRO A 134 10.82 2.91 22.55
C PRO A 134 11.10 1.74 23.49
N ALA A 135 10.90 0.51 23.04
CA ALA A 135 11.12 -0.69 23.84
C ALA A 135 12.57 -1.21 23.81
N GLN A 136 13.45 -0.61 22.99
CA GLN A 136 14.84 -1.03 22.78
C GLN A 136 14.98 -2.51 22.37
N VAL A 137 14.03 -3.00 21.58
CA VAL A 137 14.01 -4.40 21.10
C VAL A 137 14.73 -4.51 19.76
N GLU A 138 15.50 -5.58 19.58
CA GLU A 138 16.13 -5.87 18.28
C GLU A 138 15.06 -6.11 17.20
N PHE A 139 15.08 -5.28 16.17
CA PHE A 139 14.13 -5.33 15.07
C PHE A 139 14.73 -6.02 13.85
N SER A 140 14.11 -7.11 13.41
CA SER A 140 14.41 -7.75 12.13
C SER A 140 13.41 -7.31 11.07
N TRP A 141 13.91 -6.79 9.95
CA TRP A 141 13.09 -6.50 8.77
C TRP A 141 12.61 -7.77 8.05
N ILE A 142 13.18 -8.93 8.38
CA ILE A 142 12.85 -10.18 7.71
C ILE A 142 11.64 -10.81 8.41
N PRO A 143 10.52 -11.05 7.71
CA PRO A 143 9.38 -11.71 8.31
C PRO A 143 9.71 -13.15 8.70
N THR A 144 8.96 -13.71 9.64
CA THR A 144 9.04 -15.14 9.99
C THR A 144 8.76 -16.00 8.76
N GLY A 145 9.34 -17.20 8.69
CA GLY A 145 9.14 -18.10 7.54
C GLY A 145 7.66 -18.37 7.22
N SER A 146 6.82 -18.46 8.25
CA SER A 146 5.37 -18.62 8.10
C SER A 146 4.69 -17.40 7.45
N ALA A 147 5.12 -16.19 7.81
CA ALA A 147 4.61 -14.95 7.24
C ALA A 147 5.12 -14.72 5.83
N PHE A 148 6.39 -15.05 5.56
CA PHE A 148 6.95 -15.01 4.20
C PHE A 148 6.12 -15.86 3.23
N GLY A 149 5.80 -17.11 3.60
CA GLY A 149 4.94 -17.97 2.79
C GLY A 149 3.55 -17.37 2.54
N LYS A 150 2.93 -16.76 3.56
CA LYS A 150 1.63 -16.06 3.40
C LYS A 150 1.74 -14.87 2.46
N ILE A 151 2.79 -14.07 2.56
CA ILE A 151 3.02 -12.90 1.69
C ILE A 151 3.12 -13.36 0.23
N VAL A 152 3.93 -14.39 -0.05
CA VAL A 152 4.07 -14.94 -1.41
C VAL A 152 2.74 -15.46 -1.96
N VAL A 153 1.98 -16.22 -1.16
CA VAL A 153 0.65 -16.71 -1.55
C VAL A 153 -0.30 -15.54 -1.85
N TRP A 154 -0.32 -14.52 -0.99
CA TRP A 154 -1.15 -13.34 -1.22
C TRP A 154 -0.73 -12.54 -2.43
N MET A 155 0.56 -12.42 -2.73
CA MET A 155 1.04 -11.79 -3.96
C MET A 155 0.50 -12.49 -5.22
N ILE A 156 0.53 -13.83 -5.24
CA ILE A 156 -0.02 -14.63 -6.35
C ILE A 156 -1.54 -14.46 -6.45
N LEU A 157 -2.25 -14.56 -5.33
CA LEU A 157 -3.71 -14.37 -5.30
C LEU A 157 -4.10 -12.97 -5.76
N THR A 158 -3.38 -11.94 -5.30
CA THR A 158 -3.59 -10.55 -5.70
C THR A 158 -3.37 -10.36 -7.19
N TYR A 159 -2.35 -11.01 -7.77
CA TYR A 159 -2.16 -11.02 -9.22
C TYR A 159 -3.35 -11.62 -9.97
N MET A 160 -3.77 -12.82 -9.57
CA MET A 160 -4.88 -13.53 -10.22
C MET A 160 -6.20 -12.78 -10.09
N LEU A 161 -6.52 -12.30 -8.88
CA LEU A 161 -7.73 -11.56 -8.58
C LEU A 161 -7.74 -10.20 -9.27
N SER A 162 -6.63 -9.45 -9.24
CA SER A 162 -6.54 -8.16 -9.93
C SER A 162 -6.75 -8.32 -11.43
N ARG A 163 -6.15 -9.36 -12.05
CA ARG A 163 -6.37 -9.66 -13.47
C ARG A 163 -7.83 -10.00 -13.77
N TRP A 164 -8.44 -10.89 -12.98
CA TRP A 164 -9.83 -11.29 -13.17
C TRP A 164 -10.82 -10.13 -12.96
N LEU A 165 -10.62 -9.33 -11.90
CA LEU A 165 -11.40 -8.13 -11.60
C LEU A 165 -11.24 -7.10 -12.71
N SER A 166 -10.00 -6.86 -13.16
CA SER A 166 -9.69 -5.93 -14.24
C SER A 166 -10.40 -6.32 -15.53
N GLU A 167 -10.33 -7.59 -15.96
CA GLU A 167 -11.01 -8.06 -17.16
C GLU A 167 -12.55 -7.93 -17.02
N THR A 168 -13.12 -8.38 -15.90
CA THR A 168 -14.59 -8.42 -15.73
C THR A 168 -15.19 -7.03 -15.50
N ILE A 169 -14.57 -6.21 -14.65
CA ILE A 169 -15.09 -4.89 -14.27
C ILE A 169 -14.80 -3.86 -15.37
N SER A 170 -13.64 -3.92 -16.03
CA SER A 170 -13.33 -3.03 -17.17
C SER A 170 -14.34 -3.22 -18.28
N GLU A 171 -14.64 -4.48 -18.67
CA GLU A 171 -15.63 -4.75 -19.72
C GLU A 171 -17.00 -4.17 -19.36
N TRP A 172 -17.43 -4.33 -18.11
CA TRP A 172 -18.70 -3.77 -17.65
C TRP A 172 -18.72 -2.23 -17.65
N ILE A 173 -17.62 -1.59 -17.23
CA ILE A 173 -17.48 -0.13 -17.22
C ILE A 173 -17.44 0.42 -18.65
N ASP A 174 -16.62 -0.17 -19.52
CA ASP A 174 -16.44 0.27 -20.90
C ASP A 174 -17.75 0.17 -21.69
N LEU A 175 -18.50 -0.94 -21.49
CA LEU A 175 -19.81 -1.14 -22.11
C LEU A 175 -20.88 -0.14 -21.64
N ARG A 176 -20.77 0.36 -20.40
CA ARG A 176 -21.83 1.16 -19.78
C ARG A 176 -21.56 2.66 -19.75
N PHE A 177 -20.28 3.06 -19.72
CA PHE A 177 -19.87 4.46 -19.59
C PHE A 177 -19.07 4.98 -20.79
N MET A 178 -18.80 4.14 -21.81
CA MET A 178 -18.03 4.51 -23.01
C MET A 178 -16.69 5.19 -22.69
N VAL A 179 -16.02 4.71 -21.63
CA VAL A 179 -14.70 5.19 -21.22
C VAL A 179 -13.64 4.29 -21.88
N THR A 180 -12.53 4.86 -22.34
CA THR A 180 -11.35 4.11 -22.78
C THR A 180 -10.32 4.05 -21.65
N GLU A 181 -9.59 2.93 -21.54
CA GLU A 181 -8.52 2.68 -20.53
C GLU A 181 -8.99 2.36 -19.09
N SER A 182 -10.25 2.00 -18.87
CA SER A 182 -10.72 1.63 -17.51
C SER A 182 -9.97 0.42 -16.93
N LYS A 183 -9.46 -0.47 -17.79
CA LYS A 183 -8.63 -1.63 -17.43
C LYS A 183 -7.41 -1.25 -16.58
N ASN A 184 -6.66 -0.23 -16.98
CA ASN A 184 -5.45 0.18 -16.25
C ASN A 184 -5.82 0.74 -14.86
N LEU A 185 -6.88 1.55 -14.81
CA LEU A 185 -7.40 2.13 -13.57
C LEU A 185 -7.89 1.05 -12.59
N VAL A 186 -8.71 0.10 -13.06
CA VAL A 186 -9.21 -1.00 -12.23
C VAL A 186 -8.06 -1.88 -11.75
N THR A 187 -7.07 -2.13 -12.59
CA THR A 187 -5.87 -2.92 -12.24
C THR A 187 -5.07 -2.25 -11.12
N ASP A 188 -4.80 -0.96 -11.23
CA ASP A 188 -4.02 -0.22 -10.23
C ASP A 188 -4.74 -0.13 -8.88
N ILE A 189 -6.05 0.14 -8.89
CA ILE A 189 -6.87 0.15 -7.67
C ILE A 189 -6.89 -1.24 -7.03
N SER A 190 -7.11 -2.28 -7.83
CA SER A 190 -7.17 -3.66 -7.36
C SER A 190 -5.85 -4.08 -6.71
N TYR A 191 -4.71 -3.75 -7.33
CA TYR A 191 -3.42 -4.05 -6.73
C TYR A 191 -3.22 -3.39 -5.39
N LEU A 192 -3.67 -2.15 -5.22
CA LEU A 192 -3.50 -1.40 -3.97
C LEU A 192 -4.39 -1.96 -2.85
N VAL A 193 -5.67 -2.19 -3.14
CA VAL A 193 -6.64 -2.71 -2.16
C VAL A 193 -6.32 -4.15 -1.77
N LEU A 194 -5.91 -4.98 -2.72
CA LEU A 194 -5.57 -6.38 -2.45
C LEU A 194 -4.21 -6.56 -1.73
N GLN A 195 -3.46 -5.50 -1.44
CA GLN A 195 -2.29 -5.56 -0.55
C GLN A 195 -2.63 -5.60 0.94
N MET A 196 -3.87 -5.27 1.35
CA MET A 196 -4.22 -5.24 2.78
C MET A 196 -3.88 -6.54 3.52
N PRO A 197 -4.12 -7.76 2.97
CA PRO A 197 -3.73 -9.00 3.64
C PRO A 197 -2.20 -9.17 3.79
N VAL A 198 -1.41 -8.64 2.84
CA VAL A 198 0.06 -8.65 2.92
C VAL A 198 0.52 -7.78 4.10
N ILE A 199 -0.01 -6.57 4.21
CA ILE A 199 0.27 -5.66 5.33
C ILE A 199 -0.05 -6.37 6.66
N LEU A 200 -1.26 -6.95 6.78
CA LEU A 200 -1.67 -7.65 7.99
C LEU A 200 -0.76 -8.84 8.32
N ALA A 201 -0.39 -9.65 7.33
CA ALA A 201 0.49 -10.80 7.53
C ALA A 201 1.89 -10.37 7.98
N TYR A 202 2.43 -9.30 7.40
CA TYR A 202 3.73 -8.77 7.76
C TYR A 202 3.71 -8.15 9.17
N GLY A 203 2.76 -7.28 9.50
CA GLY A 203 2.70 -6.68 10.84
C GLY A 203 2.43 -7.68 11.96
N GLN A 204 1.62 -8.72 11.71
CA GLN A 204 1.49 -9.84 12.66
C GLN A 204 2.82 -10.58 12.86
N SER A 205 3.60 -10.75 11.80
CA SER A 205 4.93 -11.34 11.92
C SER A 205 5.85 -10.52 12.82
N LEU A 206 5.79 -9.19 12.70
CA LEU A 206 6.60 -8.29 13.54
C LEU A 206 6.14 -8.35 15.00
N ALA A 207 4.83 -8.38 15.25
CA ALA A 207 4.29 -8.54 16.60
C ALA A 207 4.74 -9.85 17.26
N ILE A 208 4.75 -10.96 16.51
CA ILE A 208 5.26 -12.25 17.01
C ILE A 208 6.75 -12.15 17.38
N GLN A 209 7.57 -11.51 16.52
CA GLN A 209 8.99 -11.35 16.80
C GLN A 209 9.25 -10.60 18.12
N ALA A 210 8.49 -9.54 18.41
CA ALA A 210 8.56 -8.81 19.68
C ALA A 210 8.30 -9.67 20.92
N THR A 211 7.45 -10.70 20.79
CA THR A 211 7.11 -11.59 21.92
C THR A 211 8.12 -12.71 22.14
N THR A 212 8.97 -12.98 21.16
CA THR A 212 9.95 -14.09 21.18
C THR A 212 11.38 -13.65 21.53
N THR A 213 11.60 -12.34 21.67
CA THR A 213 12.85 -11.72 22.16
C THR A 213 12.73 -11.39 23.64
#